data_AF-A0AB36E4I3-F1
#
_entry.id   AF-A0AB36E4I3-F1
#
_cell.length_a   1.000
_cell.length_b   1.000
_cell.length_c   1.000
_cell.angle_alpha   90.00
_cell.angle_beta   90.00
_cell.angle_gamma   90.00
#
_symmetry.space_group_name_H-M   'P 1'
#
loop_
_entity.id
_entity.type
_entity.pdbx_description
1 polymer ?
#
loop_
_entity_poly.entity_id
_entity_poly.type
_entity_poly.pdbx_seq_one_letter_code
_entity_poly.pdbx_strand_id
1 'polypeptide(L)'
;MNSVYIFLLNVLTLISCHFAFRLQIKMSIAALKQSKLKNPVFTPNLIYRNLIILFTLVYLCSYLLLPNSVAGFNALAVGLLMIAQLKDLHHYELLKKYYFQLYYLAQTTLGLLYLYIGIQSVIS
;
A
#
# COMPACT_ATOMS: atom_id res chain seq x y z
N MET A 1 -18.59 -3.88 -11.72
CA MET A 1 -18.50 -4.03 -10.24
C MET A 1 -19.36 -2.96 -9.58
N ASN A 2 -19.93 -3.21 -8.40
CA ASN A 2 -20.80 -2.25 -7.73
C ASN A 2 -19.98 -1.03 -7.22
N SER A 3 -20.39 0.19 -7.55
CA SER A 3 -19.65 1.43 -7.19
C SER A 3 -19.42 1.59 -5.69
N VAL A 4 -20.31 1.03 -4.86
CA VAL A 4 -20.17 1.03 -3.40
C VAL A 4 -18.94 0.24 -2.93
N TYR A 5 -18.64 -0.91 -3.55
CA TYR A 5 -17.47 -1.73 -3.15
C TYR A 5 -16.16 -1.03 -3.47
N ILE A 6 -16.08 -0.35 -4.62
CA ILE A 6 -14.88 0.40 -5.03
C ILE A 6 -14.66 1.60 -4.10
N PHE A 7 -15.74 2.31 -3.74
CA PHE A 7 -15.66 3.39 -2.76
C PHE A 7 -15.17 2.89 -1.39
N LEU A 8 -15.76 1.81 -0.87
CA LEU A 8 -15.37 1.21 0.41
C LEU A 8 -13.92 0.71 0.39
N LEU A 9 -13.47 0.09 -0.70
CA LEU A 9 -12.09 -0.36 -0.87
C LEU A 9 -11.08 0.81 -0.81
N ASN A 10 -11.39 1.92 -1.47
CA ASN A 10 -10.53 3.11 -1.44
C ASN A 10 -10.47 3.74 -0.05
N VAL A 11 -11.61 3.85 0.64
CA VAL A 11 -11.65 4.34 2.03
C VAL A 11 -10.83 3.42 2.95
N LEU A 12 -11.02 2.10 2.83
CA LEU A 12 -10.23 1.11 3.58
C LEU A 12 -8.74 1.29 3.31
N THR A 13 -8.34 1.44 2.05
CA THR A 13 -6.94 1.60 1.64
C THR A 13 -6.30 2.87 2.22
N LEU A 14 -7.02 3.99 2.23
CA LEU A 14 -6.55 5.24 2.84
C LEU A 14 -6.36 5.10 4.35
N ILE A 15 -7.32 4.46 5.05
CA ILE A 15 -7.23 4.19 6.49
C ILE A 15 -6.05 3.26 6.79
N SER A 16 -5.96 2.14 6.06
CA SER A 16 -4.88 1.17 6.18
C SER A 16 -3.52 1.84 5.95
N CYS A 17 -3.37 2.70 4.94
CA CYS A 17 -2.12 3.38 4.65
C CYS A 17 -1.68 4.31 5.81
N HIS A 18 -2.62 5.03 6.42
CA HIS A 18 -2.34 5.89 7.57
C HIS A 18 -1.91 5.08 8.81
N PHE A 19 -2.67 4.02 9.12
CA PHE A 19 -2.40 3.17 10.28
C PHE A 19 -1.12 2.36 10.11
N ALA A 20 -0.92 1.78 8.93
CA ALA A 20 0.26 1.03 8.52
C ALA A 20 1.54 1.83 8.74
N PHE A 21 1.56 3.10 8.35
CA PHE A 21 2.73 3.95 8.52
C PHE A 21 3.11 4.15 10.00
N ARG A 22 2.11 4.44 10.85
CA ARG A 22 2.31 4.60 12.30
C ARG A 22 2.79 3.30 12.93
N LEU A 23 2.20 2.17 12.50
CA LEU A 23 2.55 0.85 12.97
C LEU A 23 3.98 0.49 12.53
N GLN A 24 4.34 0.73 11.27
CA GLN A 24 5.67 0.49 10.72
C GLN A 24 6.75 1.26 11.51
N ILE A 25 6.51 2.54 11.84
CA ILE A 25 7.45 3.32 12.68
C ILE A 25 7.60 2.69 14.07
N LYS A 26 6.47 2.43 14.77
CA LYS A 26 6.49 1.87 16.13
C LYS A 26 7.19 0.51 16.17
N MET A 27 6.90 -0.34 15.19
CA MET A 27 7.45 -1.68 15.08
C MET A 27 8.93 -1.65 14.70
N SER A 28 9.34 -0.73 13.83
CA SER A 28 10.76 -0.55 13.49
C SER A 28 11.56 -0.08 14.70
N ILE A 29 11.07 0.91 15.46
CA ILE A 29 11.72 1.36 16.70
C ILE A 29 11.83 0.21 17.72
N ALA A 30 10.76 -0.58 17.88
CA ALA A 30 10.77 -1.74 18.78
C ALA A 30 11.76 -2.84 18.33
N ALA A 31 11.85 -3.10 17.02
CA ALA A 31 12.79 -4.07 16.46
C ALA A 31 14.25 -3.59 16.58
N LEU A 32 14.51 -2.30 16.34
CA LEU A 32 15.83 -1.69 16.48
C LEU A 32 16.37 -1.78 17.91
N LYS A 33 15.52 -1.57 18.91
CA LYS A 33 15.87 -1.76 20.33
C LYS A 33 16.28 -3.18 20.69
N GLN A 34 15.80 -4.18 19.95
CA GLN A 34 16.13 -5.59 20.14
C GLN A 34 17.25 -6.07 19.21
N SER A 35 17.72 -5.23 18.28
CA SER A 35 18.75 -5.58 17.31
C SER A 35 20.14 -5.42 17.93
N LYS A 36 21.09 -6.25 17.50
CA LYS A 36 22.52 -6.14 17.86
C LYS A 36 23.28 -5.18 16.93
N LEU A 37 22.58 -4.48 16.04
CA LEU A 37 23.19 -3.56 15.09
C LEU A 37 23.78 -2.35 15.82
N LYS A 38 24.93 -1.88 15.37
CA LYS A 38 25.57 -0.66 15.88
C LYS A 38 24.90 0.55 15.24
N ASN A 39 24.20 1.36 16.03
CA ASN A 39 23.49 2.59 15.61
C ASN A 39 22.45 2.40 14.49
N PRO A 40 21.44 1.55 14.65
CA PRO A 40 20.49 1.31 13.57
C PRO A 40 19.41 2.41 13.59
N VAL A 41 19.26 3.11 12.46
CA VAL A 41 18.26 4.18 12.26
C VAL A 41 17.31 3.73 11.16
N PHE A 42 16.02 3.59 11.49
CA PHE A 42 14.99 3.35 10.49
C PHE A 42 14.56 4.68 9.87
N THR A 43 14.78 4.83 8.57
CA THR A 43 14.36 6.00 7.80
C THR A 43 13.14 5.62 6.94
N PRO A 44 11.91 5.91 7.40
CA PRO A 44 10.72 5.60 6.60
C PRO A 44 10.69 6.43 5.32
N ASN A 45 10.45 5.78 4.19
CA ASN A 45 10.28 6.48 2.93
C ASN A 45 8.85 7.06 2.82
N LEU A 46 8.74 8.36 3.08
CA LEU A 46 7.46 9.09 3.03
C LEU A 46 6.92 9.23 1.60
N ILE A 47 7.78 9.11 0.58
CA ILE A 47 7.44 9.38 -0.82
C ILE A 47 6.44 8.35 -1.33
N TYR A 48 6.73 7.05 -1.16
CA TYR A 48 5.83 5.98 -1.61
C TYR A 48 4.45 6.06 -0.95
N ARG A 49 4.40 6.35 0.36
CA ARG A 49 3.14 6.54 1.06
C ARG A 49 2.32 7.68 0.46
N ASN A 50 2.95 8.83 0.24
CA ASN A 50 2.26 10.00 -0.30
C ASN A 50 1.80 9.73 -1.74
N LEU A 51 2.58 9.01 -2.54
CA LEU A 51 2.18 8.58 -3.88
C LEU A 51 0.98 7.64 -3.84
N ILE A 52 0.96 6.64 -2.96
CA ILE A 52 -0.18 5.72 -2.82
C ILE A 52 -1.46 6.50 -2.45
N ILE A 53 -1.39 7.41 -1.48
CA ILE A 53 -2.53 8.25 -1.09
C ILE A 53 -3.01 9.10 -2.28
N LEU A 54 -2.08 9.78 -2.96
CA LEU A 54 -2.41 10.63 -4.09
C LEU A 54 -3.05 9.83 -5.23
N PHE A 55 -2.46 8.71 -5.62
CA PHE A 55 -2.99 7.88 -6.71
C PHE A 55 -4.30 7.18 -6.32
N THR A 56 -4.52 6.88 -5.04
CA THR A 56 -5.81 6.36 -4.55
C THR A 56 -6.91 7.42 -4.66
N LEU A 57 -6.61 8.67 -4.34
CA LEU A 57 -7.54 9.79 -4.53
C LEU A 57 -7.80 10.06 -6.02
N VAL A 58 -6.75 10.06 -6.85
CA VAL A 58 -6.88 10.21 -8.31
C VAL A 58 -7.72 9.07 -8.89
N TYR A 59 -7.52 7.83 -8.45
CA TYR A 59 -8.35 6.70 -8.86
C TYR A 59 -9.81 6.91 -8.47
N LEU A 60 -10.10 7.35 -7.24
CA LEU A 60 -11.45 7.64 -6.79
C LEU A 60 -12.13 8.75 -7.61
N CYS A 61 -11.42 9.84 -7.89
CA CYS A 61 -11.90 10.90 -8.77
C CYS A 61 -12.13 10.41 -10.21
N SER A 62 -11.19 9.61 -10.73
CA SER A 62 -11.28 9.05 -12.09
C SER A 62 -12.45 8.09 -12.22
N TYR A 63 -12.71 7.28 -11.20
CA TYR A 63 -13.84 6.37 -11.19
C TYR A 63 -15.19 7.10 -11.22
N LEU A 64 -15.27 8.31 -10.65
CA LEU A 64 -16.49 9.12 -10.63
C LEU A 64 -16.67 9.98 -11.90
N LEU A 65 -15.59 10.41 -12.53
CA LEU A 65 -15.62 11.45 -13.59
C LEU A 65 -15.21 10.95 -14.98
N LEU A 66 -14.46 9.84 -15.07
CA LEU A 66 -13.79 9.39 -16.28
C LEU A 66 -14.27 8.01 -16.73
N PRO A 67 -14.00 7.63 -17.99
CA PRO A 67 -14.30 6.28 -18.49
C PRO A 67 -13.58 5.19 -17.67
N ASN A 68 -14.21 4.00 -17.63
CA ASN A 68 -13.72 2.85 -16.88
C ASN A 68 -12.27 2.45 -17.23
N SER A 69 -11.87 2.61 -18.49
CA SER A 69 -10.50 2.32 -18.94
C SER A 69 -9.46 3.21 -18.25
N VAL A 70 -9.73 4.51 -18.12
CA VAL A 70 -8.85 5.48 -17.46
C VAL A 70 -8.79 5.22 -15.95
N ALA A 71 -9.94 4.93 -15.34
CA ALA A 71 -10.00 4.52 -13.94
C ALA A 71 -9.23 3.20 -13.71
N GLY A 72 -9.29 2.26 -14.66
CA GLY A 72 -8.55 1.00 -14.64
C GLY A 72 -7.03 1.19 -14.60
N PHE A 73 -6.48 2.07 -15.44
CA PHE A 73 -5.05 2.42 -15.39
C PHE A 73 -4.63 3.03 -14.05
N ASN A 74 -5.49 3.87 -13.46
CA ASN A 74 -5.21 4.43 -12.14
C ASN A 74 -5.26 3.38 -11.03
N ALA A 75 -6.16 2.39 -11.11
CA ALA A 75 -6.16 1.24 -10.20
C ALA A 75 -4.87 0.40 -10.33
N LEU A 76 -4.38 0.18 -11.56
CA LEU A 76 -3.10 -0.49 -11.80
C LEU A 76 -1.94 0.28 -11.15
N ALA A 77 -1.90 1.60 -11.31
CA ALA A 77 -0.88 2.45 -10.71
C ALA A 77 -0.86 2.33 -9.18
N VAL A 78 -2.04 2.35 -8.52
CA VAL A 78 -2.15 2.14 -7.07
C VAL A 78 -1.61 0.77 -6.68
N GLY A 79 -2.02 -0.30 -7.37
CA GLY A 79 -1.55 -1.66 -7.08
C GLY A 79 -0.04 -1.82 -7.21
N LEU A 80 0.55 -1.27 -8.28
CA LEU A 80 1.99 -1.27 -8.50
C LEU A 80 2.76 -0.47 -7.45
N LEU A 81 2.25 0.70 -7.04
CA LEU A 81 2.87 1.51 -5.99
C LEU A 81 2.84 0.80 -4.63
N MET A 82 1.74 0.11 -4.30
CA MET A 82 1.64 -0.68 -3.08
C MET A 82 2.66 -1.81 -3.06
N ILE A 83 2.89 -2.48 -4.19
CA ILE A 83 3.91 -3.53 -4.31
C ILE A 83 5.32 -2.92 -4.24
N ALA A 84 5.55 -1.78 -4.90
CA ALA A 84 6.85 -1.11 -4.90
C ALA A 84 7.29 -0.66 -3.49
N GLN A 85 6.35 -0.20 -2.66
CA GLN A 85 6.63 0.19 -1.27
C GLN A 85 7.11 -0.98 -0.40
N LEU A 86 6.80 -2.23 -0.76
CA LEU A 86 7.30 -3.41 -0.04
C LEU A 86 8.83 -3.53 -0.09
N LYS A 87 9.48 -2.91 -1.08
CA LYS A 87 10.94 -2.84 -1.18
C LYS A 87 11.56 -2.22 0.07
N ASP A 88 10.92 -1.20 0.64
CA ASP A 88 11.42 -0.50 1.83
C ASP A 88 11.38 -1.40 3.09
N LEU A 89 10.65 -2.51 3.05
CA LEU A 89 10.50 -3.47 4.14
C LEU A 89 11.38 -4.71 3.98
N HIS A 90 12.15 -4.81 2.89
CA HIS A 90 12.92 -6.00 2.53
C HIS A 90 14.24 -6.14 3.31
N HIS A 91 14.32 -5.57 4.51
CA HIS A 91 15.42 -5.87 5.42
C HIS A 91 15.12 -7.18 6.17
N TYR A 92 15.98 -8.17 5.94
CA TYR A 92 15.84 -9.53 6.47
C TYR A 92 15.66 -9.57 8.00
N GLU A 93 16.25 -8.61 8.72
CA GLU A 93 16.12 -8.49 10.18
C GLU A 93 14.72 -8.09 10.64
N LEU A 94 13.98 -7.28 9.86
CA LEU A 94 12.61 -6.87 10.17
C LEU A 94 11.61 -7.99 9.84
N LEU A 95 11.84 -8.71 8.73
CA LEU A 95 10.99 -9.81 8.25
C LEU A 95 10.95 -11.03 9.19
N LYS A 96 11.88 -11.16 10.13
CA LYS A 96 11.86 -12.23 11.16
C LYS A 96 10.74 -12.06 12.19
N LYS A 97 10.15 -10.86 12.30
CA LYS A 97 9.06 -10.61 13.24
C LYS A 97 7.71 -10.88 12.57
N TYR A 98 6.90 -11.74 13.19
CA TYR A 98 5.57 -12.14 12.70
C TYR A 98 4.69 -10.96 12.29
N TYR A 99 4.68 -9.87 13.06
CA TYR A 99 3.87 -8.70 12.76
C TYR A 99 4.27 -7.98 11.46
N PHE A 100 5.55 -8.00 11.08
CA PHE A 100 6.00 -7.45 9.79
C PHE A 100 5.59 -8.35 8.63
N GLN A 101 5.56 -9.67 8.83
CA GLN A 101 5.09 -10.63 7.82
C GLN A 101 3.59 -10.45 7.55
N LEU A 102 2.78 -10.26 8.59
CA LEU A 102 1.35 -9.97 8.44
C LEU A 102 1.13 -8.66 7.68
N TYR A 103 1.89 -7.62 8.01
CA TYR A 103 1.80 -6.35 7.29
C TYR A 103 2.19 -6.51 5.81
N TYR A 104 3.27 -7.25 5.53
CA TYR A 104 3.70 -7.56 4.18
C TYR A 104 2.61 -8.29 3.38
N LEU A 105 1.99 -9.32 3.99
CA LEU A 105 0.92 -10.11 3.36
C LEU A 105 -0.34 -9.26 3.12
N ALA A 106 -0.75 -8.44 4.09
CA ALA A 106 -1.89 -7.53 3.93
C ALA A 106 -1.65 -6.52 2.80
N GLN A 107 -0.44 -5.97 2.69
CA GLN A 107 -0.11 -5.01 1.65
C GLN A 107 0.03 -5.66 0.26
N THR A 108 0.62 -6.85 0.15
CA THR A 108 0.68 -7.57 -1.13
C THR A 108 -0.71 -7.95 -1.63
N THR A 109 -1.56 -8.46 -0.74
CA THR A 109 -2.95 -8.85 -1.10
C THR A 109 -3.77 -7.65 -1.56
N LEU A 110 -3.66 -6.50 -0.88
CA LEU A 110 -4.29 -5.26 -1.34
C LEU A 110 -3.75 -4.80 -2.70
N GLY A 111 -2.42 -4.83 -2.90
CA GLY A 111 -1.81 -4.46 -4.18
C GLY A 111 -2.29 -5.35 -5.34
N LEU A 112 -2.35 -6.66 -5.12
CA LEU A 112 -2.86 -7.63 -6.10
C LEU A 112 -4.35 -7.42 -6.40
N LEU A 113 -5.15 -7.07 -5.39
CA LEU A 113 -6.56 -6.76 -5.59
C LEU A 113 -6.75 -5.54 -6.49
N TYR A 114 -5.97 -4.48 -6.29
CA TYR A 114 -5.99 -3.30 -7.18
C TYR A 114 -5.52 -3.63 -8.60
N LEU A 115 -4.50 -4.48 -8.75
CA LEU A 115 -4.08 -4.95 -10.07
C LEU A 115 -5.20 -5.72 -10.78
N TYR A 116 -5.87 -6.63 -10.09
CA TYR A 116 -6.98 -7.39 -10.64
C TYR A 116 -8.12 -6.47 -11.10
N ILE A 117 -8.54 -5.52 -10.26
CA ILE A 117 -9.58 -4.53 -10.59
C ILE A 117 -9.17 -3.67 -11.78
N GLY A 118 -7.91 -3.23 -11.82
CA GLY A 118 -7.38 -2.43 -12.91
C GLY A 118 -7.38 -3.17 -14.24
N ILE A 119 -6.86 -4.41 -14.27
CA ILE A 119 -6.88 -5.28 -15.45
C ILE A 119 -8.31 -5.48 -15.94
N GLN A 120 -9.22 -5.83 -15.02
CA GLN A 120 -10.62 -6.08 -15.37
C GLN A 120 -11.29 -4.82 -15.96
N SER A 121 -10.99 -3.64 -15.44
CA SER A 121 -11.56 -2.36 -15.88
C SER A 121 -10.97 -1.84 -17.20
N VAL A 122 -9.74 -2.26 -17.55
CA VAL A 122 -9.10 -1.93 -18.84
C VAL A 122 -9.59 -2.84 -19.96
N ILE A 123 -9.89 -4.11 -19.66
CA ILE A 123 -10.32 -5.11 -20.64
C ILE A 123 -11.83 -5.02 -20.92
N SER A 124 -12.64 -4.59 -19.94
CA SER A 124 -14.10 -4.44 -20.07
C SER A 124 -14.51 -3.16 -20.81
#